data_AF-A0A9W5YH00-F1
#
_entry.id   AF-A0A9W5YH00-F1
#
_cell.length_a   1.000
_cell.length_b   1.000
_cell.length_c   1.000
_cell.angle_alpha   90.00
_cell.angle_beta   90.00
_cell.angle_gamma   90.00
#
_symmetry.space_group_name_H-M   'P 1'
#
loop_
_entity.id
_entity.type
_entity.pdbx_description
1 polymer ?
#
loop_
_entity_poly.entity_id
_entity_poly.type
_entity_poly.pdbx_seq_one_letter_code
_entity_poly.pdbx_strand_id
1 'polypeptide(L)'
;MIRGSKFEIEHLFRGGIFNNEQIYKVKKTCEVLGKYMFLDRTLLEDRAGERIGLSYIGKCINYNIIAQLKHNGYDGSKDIYYYQLDVGGYNLLERAGIRHNEMNILADDKVKSRILTFNYFIKNNNMDVDRDYFQPIHHTYFFCKNSIICYYEDKIKETKILKILQLMLTEKKDGEVREPSIEELRERFSFRQIDMELINVGETSKTTKKTKKNEK
;
A
#
# COMPACT_ATOMS: atom_id res chain seq x y z
N MET A 1 13.88 3.63 23.30
CA MET A 1 14.62 2.48 22.75
C MET A 1 13.86 1.21 23.08
N ILE A 2 13.08 0.66 22.13
CA ILE A 2 12.44 -0.65 22.28
C ILE A 2 13.36 -1.66 21.60
N ARG A 3 14.20 -2.35 22.38
CA ARG A 3 15.12 -3.40 21.89
C ARG A 3 14.47 -4.80 21.90
N GLY A 4 13.21 -4.93 22.32
CA GLY A 4 12.51 -6.21 22.48
C GLY A 4 12.01 -6.86 21.17
N SER A 5 11.41 -6.08 20.27
CA SER A 5 10.76 -6.64 19.07
C SER A 5 11.71 -7.31 18.08
N LYS A 6 12.99 -6.89 18.07
CA LYS A 6 13.99 -7.39 17.12
C LYS A 6 14.36 -8.85 17.40
N PHE A 7 14.57 -9.23 18.65
CA PHE A 7 14.97 -10.61 18.97
C PHE A 7 13.82 -11.60 18.73
N GLU A 8 12.57 -11.18 18.96
CA GLU A 8 11.38 -12.01 18.78
C GLU A 8 11.15 -12.39 17.31
N ILE A 9 11.29 -11.47 16.36
CA ILE A 9 11.08 -11.77 14.93
C ILE A 9 12.12 -12.78 14.43
N GLU A 10 13.39 -12.65 14.80
CA GLU A 10 14.39 -13.65 14.39
C GLU A 10 14.08 -15.03 14.97
N HIS A 11 13.59 -15.10 16.21
CA HIS A 11 13.18 -16.35 16.82
C HIS A 11 11.97 -16.98 16.09
N LEU A 12 11.00 -16.17 15.62
CA LEU A 12 9.85 -16.68 14.86
C LEU A 12 10.25 -17.37 13.55
N PHE A 13 11.23 -16.81 12.84
CA PHE A 13 11.63 -17.28 11.51
C PHE A 13 12.80 -18.28 11.53
N ARG A 14 13.71 -18.19 12.52
CA ARG A 14 14.90 -19.07 12.61
C ARG A 14 14.82 -20.11 13.74
N GLY A 15 13.92 -19.93 14.70
CA GLY A 15 13.77 -20.83 15.85
C GLY A 15 12.77 -21.98 15.64
N GLY A 16 12.34 -22.24 14.41
CA GLY A 16 11.45 -23.38 14.08
C GLY A 16 9.98 -23.19 14.44
N ILE A 17 9.55 -21.99 14.86
CA ILE A 17 8.15 -21.68 15.19
C ILE A 17 7.28 -21.69 13.92
N PHE A 18 7.83 -21.19 12.81
CA PHE A 18 7.21 -21.31 11.50
C PHE A 18 7.92 -22.36 10.65
N ASN A 19 7.11 -23.18 9.96
CA ASN A 19 7.63 -24.03 8.88
C ASN A 19 7.89 -23.20 7.60
N ASN A 20 8.56 -23.79 6.60
CA ASN A 20 8.95 -23.07 5.38
C ASN A 20 7.75 -22.49 4.60
N GLU A 21 6.63 -23.20 4.56
CA GLU A 21 5.41 -22.71 3.92
C GLU A 21 4.86 -21.48 4.65
N GLN A 22 4.83 -21.52 5.98
CA GLN A 22 4.42 -20.40 6.83
C GLN A 22 5.32 -19.20 6.61
N ILE A 23 6.63 -19.39 6.65
CA ILE A 23 7.61 -18.33 6.40
C ILE A 23 7.34 -17.69 5.04
N TYR A 24 7.15 -18.50 4.00
CA TYR A 24 6.86 -18.02 2.66
C TYR A 24 5.55 -17.20 2.61
N LYS A 25 4.46 -17.70 3.19
CA LYS A 25 3.16 -17.00 3.23
C LYS A 25 3.24 -15.69 4.01
N VAL A 26 3.88 -15.70 5.18
CA VAL A 26 4.07 -14.50 6.01
C VAL A 26 4.91 -13.46 5.27
N LYS A 27 6.05 -13.87 4.67
CA LYS A 27 6.90 -12.98 3.87
C LYS A 27 6.10 -12.33 2.74
N LYS A 28 5.32 -13.14 2.00
CA LYS A 28 4.50 -12.65 0.89
C LYS A 28 3.44 -11.65 1.37
N THR A 29 2.73 -11.95 2.46
CA THR A 29 1.79 -11.00 3.09
C THR A 29 2.50 -9.70 3.46
N CYS A 30 3.69 -9.77 4.03
CA CYS A 30 4.44 -8.58 4.42
C CYS A 30 4.88 -7.76 3.21
N GLU A 31 5.39 -8.40 2.16
CA GLU A 31 5.80 -7.71 0.94
C GLU A 31 4.64 -7.01 0.24
N VAL A 32 3.47 -7.65 0.18
CA VAL A 32 2.25 -7.06 -0.38
C VAL A 32 1.79 -5.89 0.48
N LEU A 33 1.63 -6.06 1.79
CA LEU A 33 1.19 -4.97 2.67
C LEU A 33 2.22 -3.84 2.76
N GLY A 34 3.52 -4.13 2.71
CA GLY A 34 4.57 -3.13 2.64
C GLY A 34 4.67 -2.43 1.29
N LYS A 35 3.96 -2.90 0.26
CA LYS A 35 3.87 -2.22 -1.03
C LYS A 35 2.62 -1.37 -1.14
N TYR A 36 1.48 -1.93 -0.73
CA TYR A 36 0.15 -1.35 -0.92
C TYR A 36 -0.45 -0.73 0.35
N MET A 37 0.24 -0.84 1.49
CA MET A 37 -0.06 -0.26 2.80
C MET A 37 -1.35 -0.76 3.49
N PHE A 38 -2.49 -0.69 2.80
CA PHE A 38 -3.80 -1.00 3.36
C PHE A 38 -4.69 -1.71 2.34
N LEU A 39 -5.08 -2.95 2.64
CA LEU A 39 -5.82 -3.82 1.73
C LEU A 39 -6.96 -4.53 2.44
N ASP A 40 -8.08 -4.76 1.76
CA ASP A 40 -9.00 -5.82 2.17
C ASP A 40 -8.44 -7.20 1.81
N ARG A 41 -9.09 -8.24 2.32
CA ARG A 41 -8.66 -9.63 2.10
C ARG A 41 -8.56 -10.00 0.61
N THR A 42 -9.55 -9.60 -0.19
CA THR A 42 -9.64 -9.99 -1.60
C THR A 42 -8.46 -9.40 -2.35
N LEU A 43 -8.15 -8.13 -2.10
CA LEU A 43 -7.03 -7.44 -2.74
C LEU A 43 -5.67 -7.96 -2.24
N LEU A 44 -5.55 -8.34 -0.97
CA LEU A 44 -4.36 -8.98 -0.43
C LEU A 44 -4.05 -10.32 -1.11
N GLU A 45 -5.01 -11.23 -1.21
CA GLU A 45 -4.82 -12.55 -1.84
C GLU A 45 -4.56 -12.42 -3.36
N ASP A 46 -5.25 -11.48 -4.02
CA ASP A 46 -5.05 -11.15 -5.44
C ASP A 46 -3.65 -10.62 -5.73
N ARG A 47 -3.16 -9.65 -4.95
CA ARG A 47 -1.79 -9.11 -5.10
C ARG A 47 -0.72 -10.09 -4.65
N ALA A 48 -1.05 -11.01 -3.74
CA ALA A 48 -0.21 -12.15 -3.45
C ALA A 48 -0.20 -13.17 -4.59
N GLY A 49 -1.12 -13.14 -5.55
CA GLY A 49 -1.23 -14.13 -6.62
C GLY A 49 -1.59 -15.53 -6.14
N GLU A 50 -1.98 -15.67 -4.87
CA GLU A 50 -2.36 -16.94 -4.26
C GLU A 50 -3.18 -16.72 -2.99
N ARG A 51 -3.96 -17.74 -2.62
CA ARG A 51 -4.66 -17.74 -1.34
C ARG A 51 -3.65 -17.85 -0.20
N ILE A 52 -3.63 -16.86 0.68
CA ILE A 52 -2.78 -16.90 1.88
C ILE A 52 -3.31 -17.95 2.84
N GLY A 53 -4.56 -17.83 3.31
CA GLY A 53 -5.17 -18.75 4.28
C GLY A 53 -5.39 -18.09 5.64
N LEU A 54 -6.54 -18.35 6.27
CA LEU A 54 -6.97 -17.65 7.50
C LEU A 54 -6.07 -17.96 8.71
N SER A 55 -5.58 -19.19 8.81
CA SER A 55 -4.66 -19.60 9.89
C SER A 55 -3.36 -18.81 9.88
N TYR A 56 -2.82 -18.51 8.68
CA TYR A 56 -1.59 -17.72 8.55
C TYR A 56 -1.83 -16.24 8.82
N ILE A 57 -2.96 -15.69 8.35
CA ILE A 57 -3.38 -14.32 8.71
C ILE A 57 -3.51 -14.20 10.23
N GLY A 58 -4.17 -15.15 10.89
CA GLY A 58 -4.31 -15.18 12.36
C GLY A 58 -2.97 -15.24 13.07
N LYS A 59 -2.02 -16.04 12.57
CA LYS A 59 -0.64 -16.06 13.09
C LYS A 59 0.04 -14.70 12.92
N CYS A 60 -0.04 -14.07 11.76
CA CYS A 60 0.54 -12.74 11.55
C CYS A 60 -0.03 -11.70 12.53
N ILE A 61 -1.34 -11.76 12.83
CA ILE A 61 -1.98 -10.88 13.80
C ILE A 61 -1.44 -11.16 15.21
N ASN A 62 -1.42 -12.43 15.63
CA ASN A 62 -0.96 -12.82 16.98
C ASN A 62 0.49 -12.44 17.26
N TYR A 63 1.32 -12.36 16.23
CA TYR A 63 2.73 -11.96 16.35
C TYR A 63 2.99 -10.49 15.99
N ASN A 64 1.95 -9.64 15.96
CA ASN A 64 2.04 -8.21 15.65
C ASN A 64 2.80 -7.94 14.33
N ILE A 65 2.68 -8.84 13.35
CA ILE A 65 3.25 -8.71 12.01
C ILE A 65 2.32 -7.86 11.15
N ILE A 66 1.01 -8.10 11.28
CA ILE A 66 -0.03 -7.31 10.63
C ILE A 66 -1.09 -6.91 11.64
N ALA A 67 -1.70 -5.76 11.43
CA ALA A 67 -2.90 -5.36 12.15
C ALA A 67 -4.14 -5.65 11.31
N GLN A 68 -5.24 -6.03 11.96
CA GLN A 68 -6.54 -6.26 11.34
C GLN A 68 -7.53 -5.21 11.83
N LEU A 69 -8.18 -4.52 10.90
CA LEU A 69 -9.32 -3.65 11.18
C LEU A 69 -10.60 -4.36 10.73
N LYS A 70 -11.49 -4.62 11.67
CA LYS A 70 -12.83 -5.15 11.41
C LYS A 70 -13.81 -4.00 11.23
N HIS A 71 -14.61 -4.05 10.17
CA HIS A 71 -15.74 -3.14 9.98
C HIS A 71 -17.03 -3.95 9.77
N ASN A 72 -18.07 -3.58 10.50
CA ASN A 72 -19.38 -4.22 10.38
C ASN A 72 -20.04 -3.73 9.09
N GLY A 73 -20.58 -4.64 8.27
CA GLY A 73 -21.33 -4.24 7.09
C GLY A 73 -22.55 -3.39 7.47
N TYR A 74 -22.76 -2.28 6.75
CA TYR A 74 -23.80 -1.27 7.04
C TYR A 74 -25.25 -1.78 7.01
N ASP A 75 -25.49 -3.01 6.58
CA ASP A 75 -26.80 -3.64 6.37
C ASP A 75 -26.91 -5.05 6.97
N GLY A 76 -26.02 -5.41 7.91
CA GLY A 76 -25.92 -6.78 8.42
C GLY A 76 -25.22 -7.75 7.44
N SER A 77 -24.59 -7.22 6.38
CA SER A 77 -23.69 -7.99 5.53
C SER A 77 -22.44 -8.46 6.28
N LYS A 78 -21.77 -9.46 5.69
CA LYS A 78 -20.55 -10.07 6.22
C LYS A 78 -19.53 -9.01 6.62
N ASP A 79 -18.93 -9.21 7.79
CA ASP A 79 -17.80 -8.43 8.28
C ASP A 79 -16.74 -8.24 7.20
N ILE A 80 -16.31 -6.99 7.00
CA ILE A 80 -15.21 -6.65 6.11
C ILE A 80 -13.95 -6.48 6.95
N TYR A 81 -12.88 -7.13 6.53
CA TYR A 81 -11.59 -7.10 7.21
C TYR A 81 -10.55 -6.44 6.33
N TYR A 82 -9.88 -5.44 6.89
CA TYR A 82 -8.75 -4.76 6.29
C TYR A 82 -7.47 -5.07 7.04
N TYR A 83 -6.35 -5.01 6.33
CA TYR A 83 -5.03 -5.40 6.82
C TYR A 83 -4.00 -4.34 6.46
N GLN A 84 -3.06 -4.15 7.38
CA GLN A 84 -1.85 -3.33 7.22
C GLN A 84 -0.69 -3.99 7.94
N LEU A 85 0.53 -3.56 7.64
CA LEU A 85 1.68 -3.93 8.47
C LEU A 85 1.55 -3.34 9.88
N ASP A 86 1.98 -4.12 10.85
CA ASP A 86 2.23 -3.65 12.20
C ASP A 86 3.75 -3.65 12.46
N VAL A 87 4.18 -3.21 13.65
CA VAL A 87 5.60 -3.03 14.02
C VAL A 87 6.45 -4.25 13.69
N GLY A 88 5.93 -5.47 13.89
CA GLY A 88 6.63 -6.70 13.57
C GLY A 88 6.87 -6.89 12.06
N GLY A 89 5.90 -6.50 11.23
CA GLY A 89 5.99 -6.59 9.78
C GLY A 89 6.97 -5.59 9.19
N TYR A 90 6.95 -4.34 9.67
CA TYR A 90 7.93 -3.33 9.26
C TYR A 90 9.37 -3.76 9.59
N ASN A 91 9.61 -4.17 10.85
CA ASN A 91 10.93 -4.67 11.28
C ASN A 91 11.42 -5.86 10.44
N LEU A 92 10.52 -6.75 10.02
CA LEU A 92 10.87 -7.89 9.17
C LEU A 92 11.35 -7.42 7.79
N LEU A 93 10.63 -6.49 7.16
CA LEU A 93 11.00 -5.96 5.84
C LEU A 93 12.31 -5.17 5.89
N GLU A 94 12.51 -4.33 6.90
CA GLU A 94 13.75 -3.58 7.12
C GLU A 94 14.95 -4.52 7.21
N ARG A 95 14.85 -5.59 8.01
CA ARG A 95 15.92 -6.57 8.19
C ARG A 95 16.24 -7.36 6.92
N ALA A 96 15.23 -7.59 6.08
CA ALA A 96 15.41 -8.21 4.78
C ALA A 96 15.96 -7.24 3.71
N GLY A 97 16.17 -5.96 4.04
CA GLY A 97 16.58 -4.93 3.08
C GLY A 97 15.50 -4.61 2.05
N ILE A 98 14.23 -4.88 2.37
CA ILE A 98 13.10 -4.69 1.46
C ILE A 98 12.50 -3.31 1.70
N ARG A 99 12.65 -2.42 0.71
CA ARG A 99 11.99 -1.10 0.67
C ARG A 99 10.49 -1.24 0.80
N HIS A 100 9.82 -0.40 1.57
CA HIS A 100 8.38 -0.46 1.77
C HIS A 100 7.79 0.93 2.00
N ASN A 101 6.49 1.02 1.76
CA ASN A 101 5.68 2.19 2.04
C ASN A 101 5.04 2.03 3.41
N GLU A 102 4.99 3.12 4.16
CA GLU A 102 4.41 3.14 5.50
C GLU A 102 3.09 3.91 5.49
N MET A 103 2.10 3.35 6.19
CA MET A 103 0.92 4.09 6.61
C MET A 103 0.96 4.23 8.12
N ASN A 104 0.68 5.44 8.61
CA ASN A 104 0.53 5.67 10.04
C ASN A 104 -0.59 4.77 10.59
N ILE A 105 -0.31 4.01 11.65
CA ILE A 105 -1.30 3.13 12.29
C ILE A 105 -2.53 3.89 12.81
N LEU A 106 -2.36 5.18 13.12
CA LEU A 106 -3.41 6.12 13.55
C LEU A 106 -3.99 6.92 12.38
N ALA A 107 -3.72 6.55 11.13
CA ALA A 107 -4.30 7.20 9.97
C ALA A 107 -5.84 7.23 10.09
N ASP A 108 -6.41 8.40 9.78
CA ASP A 108 -7.85 8.56 9.76
C ASP A 108 -8.49 7.76 8.62
N ASP A 109 -9.80 7.59 8.69
CA ASP A 109 -10.52 6.80 7.68
C ASP A 109 -10.46 7.44 6.29
N LYS A 110 -10.22 8.76 6.16
CA LYS A 110 -10.04 9.42 4.86
C LYS A 110 -8.73 9.03 4.20
N VAL A 111 -7.65 8.87 4.96
CA VAL A 111 -6.37 8.34 4.46
C VAL A 111 -6.52 6.88 4.06
N LYS A 112 -7.14 6.05 4.91
CA LYS A 112 -7.40 4.63 4.59
C LYS A 112 -8.26 4.48 3.33
N SER A 113 -9.34 5.25 3.21
CA SER A 113 -10.21 5.26 2.03
C SER A 113 -9.44 5.65 0.77
N ARG A 114 -8.54 6.64 0.84
CA ARG A 114 -7.69 7.01 -0.30
C ARG A 114 -6.76 5.88 -0.71
N ILE A 115 -6.02 5.30 0.23
CA ILE A 115 -5.11 4.19 -0.09
C ILE A 115 -5.87 3.01 -0.69
N LEU A 116 -7.02 2.65 -0.12
CA LEU A 116 -7.86 1.58 -0.63
C LEU A 116 -8.39 1.88 -2.04
N THR A 117 -8.90 3.09 -2.26
CA THR A 117 -9.39 3.57 -3.57
C THR A 117 -8.30 3.52 -4.62
N PHE A 118 -7.10 4.00 -4.27
CA PHE A 118 -5.92 3.91 -5.12
C PHE A 118 -5.59 2.44 -5.45
N ASN A 119 -5.54 1.55 -4.46
CA ASN A 119 -5.20 0.14 -4.66
C ASN A 119 -6.19 -0.57 -5.61
N TYR A 120 -7.48 -0.23 -5.55
CA TYR A 120 -8.48 -0.69 -6.52
C TYR A 120 -8.28 -0.06 -7.90
N PHE A 121 -7.97 1.25 -7.96
CA PHE A 121 -7.71 1.94 -9.22
C PHE A 121 -6.57 1.27 -9.99
N ILE A 122 -5.43 1.04 -9.33
CA ILE A 122 -4.28 0.43 -9.98
C ILE A 122 -4.51 -1.05 -10.29
N LYS A 123 -5.37 -1.76 -9.54
CA LYS A 123 -5.77 -3.12 -9.91
C LYS A 123 -6.52 -3.12 -11.23
N ASN A 124 -7.56 -2.29 -11.33
CA ASN A 124 -8.45 -2.26 -12.50
C ASN A 124 -7.73 -1.78 -13.77
N ASN A 125 -6.62 -1.06 -13.62
CA ASN A 125 -5.80 -0.56 -14.72
C ASN A 125 -4.53 -1.39 -14.97
N ASN A 126 -4.37 -2.57 -14.34
CA ASN A 126 -3.18 -3.42 -14.45
C ASN A 126 -1.86 -2.67 -14.14
N MET A 127 -1.91 -1.80 -13.14
CA MET A 127 -0.78 -1.01 -12.66
C MET A 127 -0.23 -1.57 -11.35
N ASP A 128 1.00 -1.14 -11.04
CA ASP A 128 1.74 -1.58 -9.87
C ASP A 128 2.43 -0.42 -9.17
N VAL A 129 2.48 -0.45 -7.84
CA VAL A 129 3.09 0.61 -7.02
C VAL A 129 4.61 0.59 -7.19
N ASP A 130 5.22 1.76 -7.26
CA ASP A 130 6.68 1.85 -7.22
C ASP A 130 7.17 1.94 -5.77
N ARG A 131 7.99 0.98 -5.34
CA ARG A 131 8.60 0.94 -3.99
C ARG A 131 9.90 1.75 -3.93
N ASP A 132 10.40 2.20 -5.08
CA ASP A 132 11.63 2.98 -5.15
C ASP A 132 11.41 4.45 -4.87
N TYR A 133 10.15 4.90 -4.90
CA TYR A 133 9.74 6.25 -4.55
C TYR A 133 8.97 6.25 -3.24
N PHE A 134 9.32 7.20 -2.37
CA PHE A 134 8.58 7.47 -1.15
C PHE A 134 7.19 8.03 -1.47
N GLN A 135 6.16 7.49 -0.82
CA GLN A 135 4.79 7.96 -0.98
C GLN A 135 4.51 9.13 -0.02
N PRO A 136 3.80 10.18 -0.45
CA PRO A 136 3.53 11.33 0.41
C PRO A 136 2.70 10.94 1.64
N ILE A 137 3.01 11.54 2.80
CA ILE A 137 2.37 11.24 4.10
C ILE A 137 0.84 11.29 4.05
N HIS A 138 0.28 12.27 3.33
CA HIS A 138 -1.17 12.44 3.19
C HIS A 138 -1.77 11.69 2.01
N HIS A 139 -0.98 10.90 1.27
CA HIS A 139 -1.48 10.00 0.23
C HIS A 139 -2.37 10.72 -0.80
N THR A 140 -1.96 11.92 -1.20
CA THR A 140 -2.66 12.76 -2.19
C THR A 140 -2.30 12.39 -3.63
N TYR A 141 -1.15 11.76 -3.82
CA TYR A 141 -0.70 11.16 -5.06
C TYR A 141 0.17 9.93 -4.74
N PHE A 142 0.43 9.08 -5.74
CA PHE A 142 1.19 7.85 -5.59
C PHE A 142 2.09 7.60 -6.79
N PHE A 143 3.31 7.13 -6.52
CA PHE A 143 4.21 6.65 -7.56
C PHE A 143 3.91 5.19 -7.92
N CYS A 144 3.74 4.96 -9.21
CA CYS A 144 3.56 3.65 -9.82
C CYS A 144 4.73 3.36 -10.76
N LYS A 145 4.94 2.07 -11.05
CA LYS A 145 5.94 1.64 -12.03
C LYS A 145 5.69 2.29 -13.40
N ASN A 146 6.74 2.30 -14.22
CA ASN A 146 6.77 2.97 -15.53
C ASN A 146 6.59 4.49 -15.44
N SER A 147 7.09 5.11 -14.36
CA SER A 147 7.03 6.55 -14.13
C SER A 147 5.61 7.12 -14.19
N ILE A 148 4.62 6.35 -13.70
CA ILE A 148 3.24 6.82 -13.64
C ILE A 148 2.97 7.40 -12.26
N ILE A 149 2.36 8.58 -12.21
CA ILE A 149 1.90 9.21 -10.97
C ILE A 149 0.37 9.24 -10.98
N CYS A 150 -0.23 8.53 -10.03
CA CYS A 150 -1.66 8.57 -9.79
C CYS A 150 -1.98 9.67 -8.78
N TYR A 151 -3.04 10.47 -8.98
CA TYR A 151 -3.35 11.56 -8.07
C TYR A 151 -4.84 11.85 -7.93
N TYR A 152 -5.21 12.43 -6.79
CA TYR A 152 -6.56 12.93 -6.51
C TYR A 152 -6.64 14.42 -6.84
N GLU A 153 -7.30 14.78 -7.94
CA GLU A 153 -7.35 16.18 -8.41
C GLU A 153 -7.96 17.13 -7.36
N ASP A 154 -8.95 16.66 -6.60
CA ASP A 154 -9.57 17.41 -5.50
C ASP A 154 -8.63 17.65 -4.31
N LYS A 155 -7.48 16.95 -4.25
CA LYS A 155 -6.47 17.09 -3.19
C LYS A 155 -5.20 17.78 -3.66
N ILE A 156 -4.78 17.54 -4.90
CA ILE A 156 -3.55 18.09 -5.44
C ILE A 156 -3.61 18.21 -6.96
N LYS A 157 -3.21 19.36 -7.48
CA LYS A 157 -3.07 19.59 -8.92
C LYS A 157 -1.75 19.04 -9.43
N GLU A 158 -1.74 18.53 -10.65
CA GLU A 158 -0.54 18.06 -11.36
C GLU A 158 0.62 19.08 -11.29
N THR A 159 0.33 20.37 -11.51
CA THR A 159 1.34 21.45 -11.45
C THR A 159 2.01 21.57 -10.09
N LYS A 160 1.30 21.23 -9.00
CA LYS A 160 1.88 21.20 -7.65
C LYS A 160 2.72 19.94 -7.44
N ILE A 161 2.32 18.80 -8.01
CA ILE A 161 3.14 17.58 -7.98
C ILE A 161 4.45 17.81 -8.72
N LEU A 162 4.41 18.39 -9.93
CA LEU A 162 5.60 18.70 -10.72
C LEU A 162 6.60 19.58 -9.95
N LYS A 163 6.13 20.62 -9.25
CA LYS A 163 6.98 21.45 -8.37
C LYS A 163 7.60 20.65 -7.22
N ILE A 164 6.85 19.71 -6.63
CA ILE A 164 7.39 18.82 -5.58
C ILE A 164 8.48 17.92 -6.17
N LEU A 165 8.25 17.34 -7.35
CA LEU A 165 9.25 16.50 -8.04
C LEU A 165 10.52 17.28 -8.38
N GLN A 166 10.37 18.53 -8.81
CA GLN A 166 11.49 19.44 -9.10
C GLN A 166 12.45 19.52 -7.90
N LEU A 167 11.89 19.81 -6.72
CA LEU A 167 12.62 19.88 -5.47
C LEU A 167 13.20 18.52 -5.05
N MET A 168 12.42 17.44 -5.18
CA MET A 168 12.84 16.08 -4.78
C MET A 168 13.97 15.53 -5.65
N LEU A 169 13.99 15.89 -6.93
CA LEU A 169 14.95 15.40 -7.93
C LEU A 169 16.06 16.42 -8.22
N THR A 170 16.17 17.48 -7.42
CA THR A 170 17.27 18.42 -7.52
C THR A 170 18.57 17.71 -7.12
N GLU A 171 19.50 17.62 -8.07
CA GLU A 171 20.81 17.03 -7.86
C GLU A 171 21.81 18.11 -7.45
N LYS A 172 22.63 17.81 -6.44
CA LYS A 172 23.78 18.63 -6.06
C LYS A 172 25.04 17.84 -6.34
N LYS A 173 25.82 18.26 -7.33
CA LYS A 173 27.10 17.63 -7.68
C LYS A 173 28.15 18.71 -7.88
N ASP A 174 29.28 18.58 -7.20
CA ASP A 174 30.44 19.48 -7.34
C ASP A 174 30.11 20.98 -7.14
N GLY A 175 29.15 21.27 -6.25
CA GLY A 175 28.70 22.64 -5.97
C GLY A 175 27.67 23.20 -6.95
N GLU A 176 27.42 22.50 -8.05
CA GLU A 176 26.36 22.82 -9.00
C GLU A 176 25.04 22.19 -8.57
N VAL A 177 23.98 22.99 -8.64
CA VAL A 177 22.61 22.56 -8.38
C VAL A 177 21.92 22.42 -9.73
N ARG A 178 21.60 21.18 -10.13
CA ARG A 178 20.75 20.94 -11.30
C ARG A 178 19.35 20.60 -10.81
N GLU A 179 18.44 21.51 -11.08
CA GLU A 179 17.01 21.29 -10.90
C GLU A 179 16.40 20.93 -12.26
N PRO A 180 15.65 19.81 -12.39
CA PRO A 180 15.03 19.46 -13.65
C PRO A 180 13.97 20.49 -14.04
N SER A 181 13.78 20.73 -15.34
CA SER A 181 12.70 21.61 -15.81
C SER A 181 11.34 20.94 -15.67
N ILE A 182 10.26 21.74 -15.67
CA ILE A 182 8.91 21.20 -15.65
C ILE A 182 8.63 20.37 -16.91
N GLU A 183 9.16 20.78 -18.05
CA GLU A 183 9.07 20.08 -19.34
C GLU A 183 9.77 18.72 -19.27
N GLU A 184 11.00 18.65 -18.74
CA GLU A 184 11.73 17.39 -18.52
C GLU A 184 10.93 16.43 -17.62
N LEU A 185 10.30 16.95 -16.56
CA LEU A 185 9.46 16.17 -15.67
C LEU A 185 8.18 15.66 -16.36
N ARG A 186 7.58 16.45 -17.25
CA ARG A 186 6.40 16.05 -18.03
C ARG A 186 6.73 14.97 -19.06
N GLU A 187 7.92 15.00 -19.64
CA GLU A 187 8.40 13.94 -20.53
C GLU A 187 8.72 12.66 -19.75
N ARG A 188 9.24 12.79 -18.53
CA ARG A 188 9.61 11.66 -17.68
C ARG A 188 8.43 10.96 -17.02
N PHE A 189 7.39 11.69 -16.63
CA PHE A 189 6.28 11.16 -15.83
C PHE A 189 4.93 11.28 -16.55
N SER A 190 4.17 10.19 -16.53
CA SER A 190 2.77 10.18 -16.96
C SER A 190 1.85 10.38 -15.76
N PHE A 191 0.83 11.23 -15.89
CA PHE A 191 -0.12 11.51 -14.80
C PHE A 191 -1.46 10.83 -15.06
N ARG A 192 -2.01 10.21 -14.01
CA ARG A 192 -3.32 9.53 -14.05
C ARG A 192 -4.19 10.04 -12.90
N GLN A 193 -5.31 10.64 -13.26
CA GLN A 193 -6.29 11.06 -12.27
C GLN A 193 -7.07 9.86 -11.73
N ILE A 194 -7.33 9.88 -10.42
CA ILE A 194 -8.17 8.90 -9.74
C ILE A 194 -9.58 9.49 -9.60
N ASP A 195 -10.47 9.15 -10.53
CA ASP A 195 -11.85 9.67 -10.58
C ASP A 195 -12.87 8.86 -9.76
N MET A 196 -12.42 7.87 -8.98
CA MET A 196 -13.34 7.04 -8.20
C MET A 196 -13.81 7.79 -6.95
N GLU A 197 -15.12 7.77 -6.71
CA GLU A 197 -15.70 8.08 -5.40
C GLU A 197 -14.90 7.30 -4.35
N LEU A 198 -14.39 8.03 -3.35
CA LEU A 198 -13.56 7.42 -2.32
C LEU A 198 -14.32 6.24 -1.73
N ILE A 199 -13.72 5.06 -1.82
CA ILE A 199 -14.23 3.86 -1.22
C ILE A 199 -14.29 4.12 0.27
N ASN A 200 -15.49 4.32 0.80
CA ASN A 200 -15.71 4.43 2.22
C ASN A 200 -15.32 3.10 2.87
N VAL A 201 -14.35 3.14 3.78
CA VAL A 201 -13.98 2.00 4.61
C VAL A 201 -15.22 1.57 5.39
N GLY A 202 -15.93 0.55 4.89
CA GLY A 202 -17.19 0.07 5.44
C GLY A 202 -18.35 -0.13 4.45
N GLU A 203 -18.26 0.43 3.24
CA GLU A 203 -19.34 0.34 2.23
C GLU A 203 -18.97 -0.50 0.98
N THR A 204 -17.89 -1.30 1.05
CA THR A 204 -17.26 -1.99 -0.10
C THR A 204 -18.08 -3.08 -0.80
N SER A 205 -19.38 -3.22 -0.52
CA SER A 205 -20.23 -4.24 -1.15
C SER A 205 -20.93 -3.82 -2.46
N LYS A 206 -20.80 -2.56 -2.93
CA LYS A 206 -21.56 -2.06 -4.09
C LYS A 206 -20.83 -2.01 -5.43
N THR A 207 -19.50 -1.84 -5.47
CA THR A 207 -18.80 -1.51 -6.73
C THR A 207 -18.54 -2.70 -7.66
N THR A 208 -18.46 -3.93 -7.15
CA THR A 208 -18.21 -5.13 -7.99
C THR A 208 -19.44 -5.65 -8.75
N LYS A 209 -20.65 -5.14 -8.49
CA LYS A 209 -21.88 -5.59 -9.18
C LYS A 209 -22.30 -4.72 -10.37
N LYS A 210 -21.83 -3.48 -10.50
CA LYS A 210 -22.28 -2.60 -11.61
C LYS A 210 -21.64 -2.93 -12.96
N THR A 211 -20.46 -3.55 -13.00
CA THR A 211 -19.76 -3.87 -14.26
C THR A 211 -20.26 -5.12 -14.99
N LYS A 212 -21.14 -5.93 -14.39
CA LYS A 212 -21.70 -7.15 -15.02
C LYS A 212 -23.12 -7.00 -15.57
N LYS A 213 -23.70 -5.78 -15.57
CA LYS A 213 -25.11 -5.57 -15.97
C LYS A 213 -25.33 -4.85 -17.30
N ASN A 214 -24.26 -4.50 -18.02
CA ASN A 214 -24.33 -3.84 -19.33
C ASN A 214 -23.84 -4.73 -20.50
N GLU A 215 -24.01 -6.04 -20.38
CA GLU A 215 -23.90 -6.98 -21.51
C GLU A 215 -25.10 -7.93 -21.44
N LYS A 216 -26.25 -7.47 -21.94
CA LYS A 216 -27.35 -8.30 -22.42
C LYS A 216 -28.16 -7.52 -23.44
#